data_AF-A0A368KEY0-F1
#
_entry.id   AF-A0A368KEY0-F1
#
_cell.length_a   1.000
_cell.length_b   1.000
_cell.length_c   1.000
_cell.angle_alpha   90.00
_cell.angle_beta   90.00
_cell.angle_gamma   90.00
#
_symmetry.space_group_name_H-M   'P 1'
#
loop_
_entity.id
_entity.type
_entity.pdbx_description
1 polymer ?
#
loop_
_entity_poly.entity_id
_entity_poly.type
_entity_poly.pdbx_seq_one_letter_code
_entity_poly.pdbx_strand_id
1 'polypeptide(L)' 'MFGLDSFSHWIVLLVLALLVFGTGKLRNAGRDLGSAIADFRKGLRDAPPGEAAPPALQPDAGNERQP' A
#
# COMPACT_ATOMS: atom_id res chain seq x y z
N MET A 1 12.74 -28.11 20.11
CA MET A 1 13.18 -28.22 18.71
C MET A 1 12.65 -27.02 17.96
N PHE A 2 13.52 -26.31 17.24
CA PHE A 2 13.31 -24.93 16.75
C PHE A 2 12.04 -24.82 15.89
N GLY A 3 10.96 -24.32 16.50
CA GLY A 3 9.69 -24.04 15.85
C GLY A 3 9.87 -22.94 14.81
N LEU A 4 9.40 -23.23 13.60
CA LEU A 4 9.53 -22.38 12.41
C LEU A 4 8.68 -21.09 12.51
N ASP A 5 8.01 -20.88 13.64
CA ASP A 5 7.11 -19.74 13.89
C ASP A 5 7.68 -18.73 14.89
N SER A 6 8.89 -18.96 15.41
CA SER A 6 9.50 -18.05 16.37
C SER A 6 10.05 -16.81 15.67
N PHE A 7 9.68 -15.63 16.18
CA PHE A 7 10.12 -14.29 15.73
C PHE A 7 11.64 -14.19 15.43
N SER A 8 12.47 -15.03 16.08
CA SER A 8 13.90 -15.15 15.80
C SER A 8 14.23 -15.56 14.36
N HIS A 9 13.44 -16.42 13.71
CA HIS A 9 13.67 -16.84 12.32
C HIS A 9 13.50 -15.67 11.34
N TRP A 10 12.44 -14.89 11.51
CA TRP A 10 12.19 -13.70 10.69
C TRP A 10 13.29 -12.66 10.82
N ILE A 11 13.86 -12.48 12.01
CA ILE A 11 15.04 -11.61 12.21
C ILE A 11 16.25 -12.12 11.43
N VAL A 12 16.55 -13.42 11.50
CA VAL A 12 17.70 -14.01 10.79
C VAL A 12 17.55 -13.85 9.27
N LEU A 13 16.34 -14.04 8.73
CA LEU A 13 16.06 -13.83 7.31
C LEU A 13 16.22 -12.35 6.90
N LEU A 14 15.77 -11.41 7.75
CA LEU A 14 15.95 -9.97 7.53
C LEU A 14 17.42 -9.57 7.46
N VAL A 15 18.24 -10.11 8.38
CA VAL A 15 19.68 -9.86 8.39
C VAL A 15 20.34 -10.45 7.14
N LEU A 16 19.96 -11.67 6.74
CA LEU A 16 20.49 -12.30 5.53
C LEU A 16 20.11 -11.54 4.27
N ALA A 17 18.85 -11.09 4.15
CA ALA A 17 18.41 -10.24 3.05
C ALA A 17 19.22 -8.93 3.02
N LEU A 18 19.42 -8.29 4.17
CA LEU A 18 20.21 -7.06 4.23
C LEU A 18 21.68 -7.26 3.84
N LEU A 19 22.26 -8.42 4.14
CA LEU A 19 23.62 -8.80 3.71
C LEU A 19 23.70 -9.04 2.20
N VAL A 20 22.72 -9.74 1.61
CA VAL A 20 22.68 -10.02 0.16
C VAL A 20 22.42 -8.77 -0.66
N PHE A 21 21.44 -7.95 -0.24
CA PHE A 21 21.07 -6.73 -0.96
C PHE A 21 21.97 -5.53 -0.61
N GLY A 22 22.61 -5.54 0.55
CA GLY A 22 23.33 -4.41 1.13
C GLY A 22 22.39 -3.31 1.65
N THR A 23 22.87 -2.53 2.62
CA THR A 23 22.10 -1.42 3.23
C THR A 23 21.90 -0.24 2.27
N GLY A 24 22.84 0.00 1.35
CA GLY A 24 22.77 1.11 0.40
C GLY A 24 21.63 0.96 -0.61
N LYS A 25 21.49 -0.22 -1.21
CA LYS A 25 20.45 -0.49 -2.23
C LYS A 25 19.07 -0.59 -1.59
N LEU A 26 18.97 -1.18 -0.39
CA LEU A 26 17.73 -1.22 0.37
C LEU A 26 17.28 0.17 0.83
N ARG A 27 18.21 1.07 1.19
CA ARG A 27 17.86 2.46 1.55
C ARG A 27 17.37 3.26 0.36
N ASN A 28 18.00 3.12 -0.82
CA ASN A 28 17.56 3.85 -2.01
C ASN A 28 16.18 3.37 -2.46
N ALA A 29 16.01 2.06 -2.66
CA ALA A 29 14.73 1.46 -3.05
C ALA A 29 13.65 1.67 -1.97
N GLY A 30 14.01 1.56 -0.69
CA GLY A 30 13.11 1.78 0.43
C GLY A 30 12.67 3.24 0.56
N ARG A 31 13.51 4.22 0.18
CA ARG A 31 13.11 5.63 0.12
C ARG A 31 12.07 5.87 -0.96
N ASP A 32 12.29 5.33 -2.15
CA ASP A 32 11.37 5.51 -3.29
C ASP A 32 10.02 4.85 -3.00
N LEU A 33 10.03 3.57 -2.60
CA LEU A 33 8.82 2.83 -2.20
C LEU A 33 8.15 3.44 -0.96
N GLY A 34 8.95 3.86 0.02
CA GLY A 34 8.45 4.47 1.25
C GLY A 34 7.73 5.79 1.01
N SER A 35 8.23 6.62 0.09
CA SER A 35 7.58 7.89 -0.29
C SER A 35 6.21 7.64 -0.95
N ALA A 36 6.14 6.72 -1.91
CA ALA A 36 4.88 6.36 -2.56
C ALA A 36 3.83 5.80 -1.57
N ILE A 37 4.26 4.95 -0.64
CA ILE A 37 3.38 4.42 0.41
C ILE A 37 2.96 5.52 1.39
N ALA A 38 3.86 6.47 1.71
CA ALA A 38 3.55 7.58 2.59
C ALA A 38 2.48 8.51 1.97
N ASP A 39 2.61 8.83 0.69
CA ASP A 39 1.62 9.63 -0.04
C ASP A 39 0.28 8.89 -0.16
N PHE A 40 0.29 7.58 -0.41
CA PHE A 40 -0.90 6.75 -0.41
C PHE A 40 -1.61 6.74 0.96
N ARG A 41 -0.87 6.55 2.05
CA ARG A 41 -1.42 6.60 3.41
C ARG A 41 -1.97 7.98 3.76
N LYS A 42 -1.34 9.04 3.24
CA LYS A 42 -1.83 10.41 3.42
C LYS A 42 -3.15 10.62 2.67
N GLY A 43 -3.23 10.22 1.40
CA GLY A 43 -4.47 10.29 0.61
C GLY A 43 -5.63 9.50 1.23
N LEU A 44 -5.35 8.32 1.81
CA LEU A 44 -6.37 7.54 2.53
C LEU A 44 -6.85 8.19 3.82
N ARG A 45 -6.01 9.01 4.49
CA ARG A 45 -6.38 9.72 5.72
C ARG A 45 -7.08 11.04 5.45
N ASP A 46 -6.73 11.69 4.35
CA ASP A 46 -7.31 12.95 3.91
C ASP A 46 -8.60 12.74 3.08
N ALA A 47 -8.92 11.49 2.73
CA ALA A 47 -10.21 11.13 2.13
C ALA A 47 -11.34 11.28 3.16
N PRO A 48 -12.31 12.19 2.96
CA PRO A 48 -13.47 12.27 3.83
C PRO A 48 -14.26 10.96 3.76
N PRO A 49 -14.87 10.51 4.88
CA PRO A 49 -15.67 9.30 4.91
C PRO A 49 -16.89 9.46 3.99
N GLY A 50 -16.75 9.06 2.73
CA GLY A 50 -17.78 9.21 1.69
C GLY A 50 -17.26 9.23 0.25
N GLU A 51 -16.02 9.66 0.02
CA GLU A 51 -15.47 9.88 -1.34
C GLU A 51 -14.70 8.66 -1.91
N ALA A 52 -14.79 7.51 -1.25
CA ALA A 52 -14.19 6.25 -1.70
C ALA A 52 -15.19 5.37 -2.49
N ALA A 53 -16.30 5.94 -2.96
CA ALA A 53 -17.14 5.27 -3.94
C ALA A 53 -16.56 5.59 -5.33
N PRO A 54 -16.25 4.60 -6.19
CA PRO A 54 -15.96 4.87 -7.60
C PRO A 54 -17.10 5.74 -8.14
N PRO A 55 -16.83 6.69 -9.06
CA PRO A 55 -17.86 7.55 -9.62
C PRO A 55 -18.97 6.62 -10.09
N ALA A 56 -20.11 6.66 -9.38
CA ALA A 56 -21.26 5.90 -9.79
C ALA A 56 -21.45 6.32 -11.24
N LEU A 57 -21.32 5.36 -12.15
CA LEU A 57 -21.79 5.50 -13.52
C LEU A 57 -23.24 5.90 -13.35
N GLN A 58 -23.53 7.20 -13.36
CA GLN A 58 -24.87 7.73 -13.43
C GLN A 58 -25.29 7.35 -14.85
N PRO A 59 -26.11 6.30 -15.00
CA PRO A 59 -26.68 6.02 -16.30
C PRO A 59 -27.57 7.22 -16.55
N ASP A 60 -27.25 7.93 -17.62
CA ASP A 60 -28.07 8.96 -18.23
C ASP A 60 -29.50 8.41 -18.41
N ALA A 61 -30.34 8.61 -17.39
CA ALA A 61 -31.77 8.33 -17.44
C ALA A 61 -32.51 9.68 -17.54
N GLY A 62 -32.04 10.50 -18.47
CA GLY A 62 -32.63 11.78 -18.86
C GLY A 62 -33.67 11.65 -19.97
N ASN A 63 -34.41 10.52 -20.08
CA ASN A 63 -35.30 10.31 -21.24
C ASN A 63 -36.69 9.69 -20.94
N GLU A 64 -37.28 9.92 -19.76
CA GLU A 64 -38.65 9.43 -19.47
C GLU A 64 -39.62 10.53 -19.00
N ARG A 65 -39.35 11.80 -19.34
CA ARG A 65 -40.38 12.85 -19.28
C ARG A 65 -40.69 13.42 -20.66
N GLN A 66 -41.83 12.95 -21.18
CA GLN A 66 -42.76 13.64 -22.09
C GLN A 66 -42.46 13.58 -23.60
N PRO A 67 -43.50 13.63 -24.46
CA PRO A 67 -44.93 13.92 -24.19
C PRO A 67 -45.88 12.71 -24.19
#